data_AF-A0A538BFF5-F1
#
_entry.id   AF-A0A538BFF5-F1
#
_cell.length_a   1.000
_cell.length_b   1.000
_cell.length_c   1.000
_cell.angle_alpha   90.00
_cell.angle_beta   90.00
_cell.angle_gamma   90.00
#
_symmetry.space_group_name_H-M   'P 1'
#
loop_
_entity.id
_entity.type
_entity.pdbx_description
1 polymer ?
#
loop_
_entity_poly.entity_id
_entity_poly.type
_entity_poly.pdbx_seq_one_letter_code
_entity_poly.pdbx_strand_id
1 'polypeptide(L)'
;MGASTGGDDRAVKVRVWGCRGSLASPGPETVRFGGQTSCVSVQLSDGSLLILDAGSGIRPLGMALGGDHPERIDVFITHLHTDHIEGLRFFDPIWDPSVELNVWGPPSPIRGLRSRIAPYFAPPFFPVHLRSIPSHPEFRDTPTRTWRIGSAAVTAQLVKHPGPTVGYRVEENGHALAYLPDHEPALGSDLSTVGTEWISGFALAEGSTVLLHDAQYTKAEYDERVGWGHSSTEDAVTFGRRAGAERLVLFHHDPLHTDTQLEGVLARAKELSASGPDEVELAREGMTFEL
;
A
#
# COMPACT_ATOMS: atom_id res chain seq x y z
N MET A 1 -25.04 -22.54 -31.30
CA MET A 1 -23.65 -22.59 -30.79
C MET A 1 -23.52 -21.49 -29.76
N GLY A 2 -23.80 -21.81 -28.50
CA GLY A 2 -23.65 -20.86 -27.39
C GLY A 2 -22.16 -20.76 -27.07
N ALA A 3 -21.60 -19.56 -27.23
CA ALA A 3 -20.27 -19.27 -26.73
C ALA A 3 -20.31 -19.36 -25.21
N SER A 4 -19.60 -20.35 -24.68
CA SER A 4 -19.22 -20.42 -23.27
C SER A 4 -18.42 -19.16 -22.93
N THR A 5 -19.05 -18.20 -22.25
CA THR A 5 -18.35 -17.17 -21.49
C THR A 5 -17.90 -17.80 -20.18
N GLY A 6 -16.90 -18.67 -20.26
CA GLY A 6 -16.15 -19.09 -19.08
C GLY A 6 -15.32 -17.89 -18.64
N GLY A 7 -15.88 -17.05 -17.76
CA GLY A 7 -15.06 -16.21 -16.91
C GLY A 7 -14.22 -17.17 -16.08
N ASP A 8 -12.91 -17.11 -16.27
CA ASP A 8 -11.96 -17.83 -15.43
C ASP A 8 -12.12 -17.24 -14.02
N ASP A 9 -12.78 -17.98 -13.12
CA ASP A 9 -13.14 -17.54 -11.76
C ASP A 9 -11.88 -17.57 -10.87
N ARG A 10 -10.88 -16.79 -11.27
CA ARG A 10 -9.61 -16.68 -10.54
C ARG A 10 -9.85 -15.84 -9.30
N ALA A 11 -9.43 -16.33 -8.14
CA ALA A 11 -9.39 -15.52 -6.93
C ALA A 11 -8.47 -14.30 -7.10
N VAL A 12 -8.80 -13.19 -6.43
CA VAL A 12 -7.92 -12.01 -6.39
C VAL A 12 -6.68 -12.38 -5.58
N LYS A 13 -5.50 -12.26 -6.17
CA LYS A 13 -4.23 -12.61 -5.52
C LYS A 13 -3.48 -11.36 -5.11
N VAL A 14 -3.18 -11.27 -3.82
CA VAL A 14 -2.38 -10.19 -3.24
C VAL A 14 -1.01 -10.73 -2.88
N ARG A 15 0.04 -9.97 -3.18
CA ARG A 15 1.41 -10.30 -2.79
C ARG A 15 2.16 -9.07 -2.28
N VAL A 16 2.82 -9.24 -1.14
CA VAL A 16 3.69 -8.22 -0.55
C VAL A 16 5.11 -8.36 -1.12
N TRP A 17 5.62 -7.27 -1.67
CA TRP A 17 6.98 -7.18 -2.23
C TRP A 17 7.93 -6.33 -1.39
N GLY A 18 7.37 -5.46 -0.56
CA GLY A 18 8.08 -4.73 0.48
C GLY A 18 7.10 -4.15 1.47
N CYS A 19 7.49 -4.13 2.74
CA CYS A 19 6.64 -3.73 3.86
C CYS A 19 7.38 -2.97 4.96
N ARG A 20 8.61 -2.50 4.68
CA ARG A 20 9.33 -1.54 5.54
C ARG A 20 8.85 -0.13 5.27
N GLY A 21 8.84 0.68 6.32
CA GLY A 21 8.55 2.09 6.23
C GLY A 21 9.79 2.96 6.22
N SER A 22 9.64 4.19 5.72
CA SER A 22 10.59 5.30 5.70
C SER A 22 11.88 5.08 4.88
N LEU A 23 12.55 3.93 5.04
CA LEU A 23 13.80 3.56 4.38
C LEU A 23 13.88 2.04 4.22
N ALA A 24 14.55 1.60 3.15
CA ALA A 24 14.90 0.20 3.01
C ALA A 24 15.91 -0.21 4.11
N SER A 25 15.68 -1.37 4.72
CA SER A 25 16.51 -1.91 5.80
C SER A 25 17.02 -3.31 5.48
N PRO A 26 17.84 -3.52 4.43
CA PRO A 26 18.45 -4.81 4.16
C PRO A 26 19.53 -5.11 5.22
N GLY A 27 19.46 -6.27 5.85
CA GLY A 27 20.47 -6.69 6.82
C GLY A 27 20.20 -8.08 7.39
N PRO A 28 21.18 -8.69 8.08
CA PRO A 28 21.00 -10.01 8.69
C PRO A 28 19.90 -10.04 9.76
N GLU A 29 19.55 -8.89 10.34
CA GLU A 29 18.53 -8.76 11.38
C GLU A 29 17.12 -8.49 10.82
N THR A 30 16.95 -8.40 9.50
CA THR A 30 15.67 -8.08 8.85
C THR A 30 15.25 -9.08 7.77
N VAL A 31 15.95 -10.22 7.66
CA VAL A 31 15.75 -11.20 6.58
C VAL A 31 14.38 -11.87 6.66
N ARG A 32 13.84 -12.08 7.87
CA ARG A 32 12.59 -12.83 8.07
C ARG A 32 11.37 -12.07 7.58
N PHE A 33 11.28 -10.78 7.84
CA PHE A 33 10.17 -9.93 7.40
C PHE A 33 10.48 -9.13 6.14
N GLY A 34 11.75 -8.91 5.84
CA GLY A 34 12.20 -8.17 4.67
C GLY A 34 12.70 -6.76 4.98
N GLY A 35 13.47 -6.24 4.04
CA GLY A 35 14.09 -4.92 4.04
C GLY A 35 13.56 -3.95 2.99
N GLN A 36 12.71 -4.40 2.06
CA GLN A 36 12.16 -3.58 0.98
C GLN A 36 11.02 -2.69 1.49
N THR A 37 10.94 -1.47 0.97
CA THR A 37 9.86 -0.53 1.30
C THR A 37 8.58 -0.82 0.53
N SER A 38 7.49 -0.22 0.99
CA SER A 38 6.09 -0.37 0.53
C SER A 38 5.92 -0.70 -0.95
N CYS A 39 5.48 -1.93 -1.21
CA CYS A 39 4.97 -2.36 -2.51
C CYS A 39 4.12 -3.62 -2.37
N VAL A 40 2.91 -3.58 -2.91
CA VAL A 40 1.97 -4.73 -2.93
C VAL A 40 1.38 -4.87 -4.33
N SER A 41 1.41 -6.07 -4.90
CA SER A 41 0.69 -6.35 -6.15
C SER A 41 -0.67 -6.98 -5.86
N VAL A 42 -1.68 -6.57 -6.62
CA VAL A 42 -3.03 -7.15 -6.60
C VAL A 42 -3.35 -7.60 -8.03
N GLN A 43 -3.38 -8.91 -8.23
CA GLN A 43 -3.80 -9.52 -9.50
C GLN A 43 -5.28 -9.85 -9.41
N LEU A 44 -6.07 -9.20 -10.26
CA LEU A 44 -7.53 -9.38 -10.31
C LEU A 44 -7.93 -10.68 -11.02
N SER A 45 -9.19 -11.06 -10.84
CA SER A 45 -9.79 -12.24 -11.49
C SER A 45 -9.73 -12.16 -13.02
N ASP A 46 -9.86 -10.96 -13.60
CA ASP A 46 -9.76 -10.74 -15.04
C ASP A 46 -8.31 -10.72 -15.60
N GLY A 47 -7.31 -10.91 -14.72
CA GLY A 47 -5.89 -10.88 -15.07
C GLY A 47 -5.22 -9.51 -15.02
N SER A 48 -5.97 -8.43 -14.75
CA SER A 48 -5.42 -7.09 -14.56
C SER A 48 -4.47 -7.05 -13.36
N LEU A 49 -3.42 -6.22 -13.46
CA LEU A 49 -2.44 -6.01 -12.40
C LEU A 49 -2.52 -4.58 -11.85
N LEU A 50 -2.83 -4.49 -10.56
CA LEU A 50 -2.73 -3.27 -9.78
C LEU A 50 -1.50 -3.36 -8.87
N ILE A 51 -0.82 -2.25 -8.65
CA ILE A 51 0.32 -2.16 -7.74
C ILE A 51 0.06 -1.04 -6.75
N LEU A 52 0.09 -1.32 -5.46
CA LEU A 52 -0.06 -0.35 -4.38
C LEU A 52 1.34 0.02 -3.87
N ASP A 53 1.68 1.30 -4.05
CA ASP A 53 2.99 1.91 -3.87
C ASP A 53 4.13 1.31 -4.69
N ALA A 54 5.12 2.17 -4.97
CA ALA A 54 6.27 1.90 -5.81
C ALA A 54 7.59 2.14 -5.06
N GLY A 55 7.63 1.70 -3.80
CA GLY A 55 8.86 1.63 -3.00
C GLY A 55 9.89 0.67 -3.58
N SER A 56 10.97 0.41 -2.86
CA SER A 56 12.04 -0.47 -3.32
C SER A 56 11.56 -1.90 -3.64
N GLY A 57 10.46 -2.35 -3.04
CA GLY A 57 9.79 -3.62 -3.33
C GLY A 57 9.24 -3.75 -4.77
N ILE A 58 9.01 -2.65 -5.49
CA ILE A 58 8.52 -2.73 -6.87
C ILE A 58 9.59 -3.28 -7.83
N ARG A 59 10.87 -3.16 -7.47
CA ARG A 59 11.98 -3.68 -8.29
C ARG A 59 11.95 -5.22 -8.39
N PRO A 60 11.94 -5.99 -7.29
CA PRO A 60 11.78 -7.45 -7.39
C PRO A 60 10.44 -7.87 -8.02
N LEU A 61 9.36 -7.07 -7.88
CA LEU A 61 8.13 -7.30 -8.64
C LEU A 61 8.37 -7.21 -10.15
N GLY A 62 8.98 -6.12 -10.63
CA GLY A 62 9.31 -5.95 -12.06
C GLY A 62 10.16 -7.11 -12.59
N MET A 63 11.19 -7.51 -11.83
CA MET A 63 12.03 -8.65 -12.19
C MET A 63 11.25 -9.97 -12.27
N ALA A 64 10.25 -10.16 -11.40
CA ALA A 64 9.43 -11.38 -11.38
C ALA A 64 8.38 -11.42 -12.50
N LEU A 65 7.89 -10.26 -12.95
CA LEU A 65 7.08 -10.16 -14.16
C LEU A 65 7.92 -10.48 -15.41
N GLY A 66 9.19 -10.08 -15.40
CA GLY A 66 10.08 -10.26 -16.54
C GLY A 66 9.53 -9.60 -17.80
N GLY A 67 9.69 -10.25 -18.95
CA GLY A 67 9.09 -9.81 -20.22
C GLY A 67 7.66 -10.29 -20.45
N ASP A 68 7.02 -10.93 -19.45
CA ASP A 68 5.65 -11.46 -19.51
C ASP A 68 4.74 -10.67 -18.55
N HIS A 69 4.87 -9.34 -18.58
CA HIS A 69 3.97 -8.45 -17.86
C HIS A 69 2.69 -8.19 -18.66
N PRO A 70 1.57 -7.81 -18.01
CA PRO A 70 0.38 -7.36 -18.72
C PRO A 70 0.66 -6.16 -19.64
N GLU A 71 -0.13 -6.01 -20.70
CA GLU A 71 -0.06 -4.84 -21.60
C GLU A 71 -0.36 -3.53 -20.87
N ARG A 72 -1.17 -3.60 -19.80
CA ARG A 72 -1.56 -2.45 -18.98
C ARG A 72 -1.26 -2.72 -17.52
N ILE A 73 -0.64 -1.75 -16.85
CA ILE A 73 -0.34 -1.79 -15.43
C ILE A 73 -0.81 -0.49 -14.79
N ASP A 74 -1.55 -0.60 -13.69
CA ASP A 74 -2.02 0.55 -12.90
C ASP A 74 -1.30 0.56 -11.54
N VAL A 75 -0.50 1.61 -11.29
CA VAL A 75 0.24 1.82 -10.04
C VAL A 75 -0.47 2.90 -9.22
N PHE A 76 -0.77 2.64 -7.95
CA PHE A 76 -1.47 3.52 -7.03
C PHE A 76 -0.53 3.95 -5.93
N ILE A 77 -0.11 5.20 -5.98
CA ILE A 77 0.80 5.81 -5.02
C ILE A 77 -0.02 6.48 -3.92
N THR A 78 0.20 6.11 -2.66
CA THR A 78 -0.49 6.71 -1.50
C THR A 78 -0.06 8.16 -1.32
N HIS A 79 1.25 8.41 -1.38
CA HIS A 79 1.87 9.72 -1.31
C HIS A 79 3.30 9.73 -1.86
N LEU A 80 3.92 10.92 -1.91
CA LEU A 80 5.18 11.13 -2.63
C LEU A 80 6.43 11.10 -1.74
N HIS A 81 6.37 10.48 -0.55
CA HIS A 81 7.59 10.19 0.19
C HIS A 81 8.43 9.15 -0.56
N THR A 82 9.75 9.25 -0.36
CA THR A 82 10.73 8.56 -1.20
C THR A 82 10.53 7.05 -1.19
N ASP A 83 10.30 6.47 -0.02
CA ASP A 83 10.06 5.05 0.21
C ASP A 83 8.78 4.49 -0.45
N HIS A 84 7.90 5.35 -0.98
CA HIS A 84 6.72 4.94 -1.76
C HIS A 84 6.89 5.11 -3.27
N ILE A 85 7.94 5.80 -3.73
CA ILE A 85 8.15 6.08 -5.16
C ILE A 85 9.54 5.67 -5.66
N GLU A 86 10.44 5.29 -4.76
CA GLU A 86 11.86 5.22 -5.11
C GLU A 86 12.23 4.12 -6.09
N GLY A 87 11.47 3.04 -6.05
CA GLY A 87 11.64 1.90 -6.93
C GLY A 87 11.01 2.13 -8.30
N LEU A 88 10.13 3.13 -8.47
CA LEU A 88 9.42 3.35 -9.74
C LEU A 88 10.36 3.51 -10.94
N ARG A 89 11.53 4.15 -10.75
CA ARG A 89 12.57 4.32 -11.78
C ARG A 89 13.35 3.03 -12.10
N PHE A 90 13.20 2.00 -11.29
CA PHE A 90 13.80 0.66 -11.42
C PHE A 90 12.75 -0.44 -11.62
N PHE A 91 11.52 -0.06 -11.96
CA PHE A 91 10.46 -1.00 -12.31
C PHE A 91 10.56 -1.34 -13.80
N ASP A 92 11.10 -2.50 -14.17
CA ASP A 92 11.40 -2.86 -15.57
C ASP A 92 10.29 -2.50 -16.59
N PRO A 93 8.98 -2.71 -16.31
CA PRO A 93 7.90 -2.32 -17.22
C PRO A 93 7.81 -0.82 -17.56
N ILE A 94 8.32 0.09 -16.72
CA ILE A 94 8.36 1.53 -17.06
C ILE A 94 9.32 1.80 -18.24
N TRP A 95 10.25 0.90 -18.50
CA TRP A 95 11.23 1.00 -19.58
C TRP A 95 10.82 0.24 -20.85
N ASP A 96 9.65 -0.41 -20.84
CA ASP A 96 9.11 -1.09 -22.00
C ASP A 96 8.10 -0.19 -22.74
N PRO A 97 8.36 0.20 -24.01
CA PRO A 97 7.43 1.03 -24.79
C PRO A 97 6.11 0.34 -25.15
N SER A 98 5.98 -0.98 -24.94
CA SER A 98 4.74 -1.73 -25.19
C SER A 98 3.75 -1.66 -24.03
N VAL A 99 4.16 -1.16 -22.85
CA VAL A 99 3.32 -1.09 -21.66
C VAL A 99 2.52 0.21 -21.60
N GLU A 100 1.21 0.09 -21.43
CA GLU A 100 0.35 1.17 -20.96
C GLU A 100 0.47 1.31 -19.44
N LEU A 101 1.41 2.15 -18.99
CA LEU A 101 1.63 2.40 -17.56
C LEU A 101 0.83 3.63 -17.08
N ASN A 102 -0.12 3.40 -16.19
CA ASN A 102 -0.87 4.46 -15.51
C ASN A 102 -0.42 4.54 -14.04
N VAL A 103 -0.08 5.75 -13.58
CA VAL A 103 0.29 6.03 -12.19
C VAL A 103 -0.73 6.98 -11.58
N TRP A 104 -1.41 6.51 -10.54
CA TRP A 104 -2.42 7.22 -9.77
C TRP A 104 -1.80 7.73 -8.47
N GLY A 105 -2.19 8.91 -8.01
CA GLY A 105 -1.65 9.47 -6.78
C GLY A 105 -2.52 10.57 -6.17
N PRO A 106 -2.18 11.04 -4.96
CA PRO A 106 -3.02 11.97 -4.22
C PRO A 106 -3.21 13.28 -4.99
N PRO A 107 -4.43 13.83 -5.05
CA PRO A 107 -4.68 15.09 -5.76
C PRO A 107 -3.97 16.26 -5.08
N SER A 108 -3.64 17.30 -5.87
CA SER A 108 -3.09 18.54 -5.33
C SER A 108 -3.70 19.76 -6.01
N PRO A 109 -4.09 20.81 -5.26
CA PRO A 109 -4.66 22.01 -5.85
C PRO A 109 -3.62 22.86 -6.59
N ILE A 110 -2.33 22.62 -6.38
CA ILE A 110 -1.24 23.48 -6.90
C ILE A 110 -0.64 22.88 -8.18
N ARG A 111 -0.39 21.57 -8.19
CA ARG A 111 0.39 20.89 -9.24
C ARG A 111 -0.11 19.46 -9.44
N GLY A 112 -0.47 19.09 -10.66
CA GLY A 112 -0.85 17.70 -10.99
C GLY A 112 0.31 16.71 -10.75
N LEU A 113 -0.04 15.44 -10.52
CA LEU A 113 0.91 14.38 -10.15
C LEU A 113 2.18 14.32 -11.02
N ARG A 114 2.03 14.38 -12.36
CA ARG A 114 3.17 14.35 -13.30
C ARG A 114 4.24 15.37 -12.94
N SER A 115 3.84 16.60 -12.65
CA SER A 115 4.77 17.71 -12.38
C SER A 115 5.43 17.60 -11.01
N ARG A 116 4.81 16.91 -10.06
CA ARG A 116 5.37 16.64 -8.73
C ARG A 116 6.37 15.49 -8.76
N ILE A 117 6.13 14.47 -9.59
CA ILE A 117 7.04 13.32 -9.76
C ILE A 117 8.19 13.62 -10.73
N ALA A 118 8.00 14.50 -11.73
CA ALA A 118 9.02 14.78 -12.75
C ALA A 118 10.42 15.13 -12.19
N PRO A 119 10.59 15.90 -11.10
CA PRO A 119 11.91 16.15 -10.50
C PRO A 119 12.62 14.87 -10.00
N TYR A 120 11.86 13.85 -9.59
CA TYR A 120 12.41 12.55 -9.20
C TYR A 120 13.04 11.80 -10.38
N PHE A 121 12.53 12.04 -11.59
CA PHE A 121 13.06 11.59 -12.86
C PHE A 121 13.78 12.74 -13.57
N ALA A 122 14.81 13.31 -12.93
CA ALA A 122 15.68 14.32 -13.54
C ALA A 122 17.00 14.47 -12.77
N PRO A 123 18.08 14.93 -13.41
CA PRO A 123 19.29 15.31 -12.69
C PRO A 123 19.01 16.43 -11.68
N PRO A 124 19.65 16.40 -10.49
CA PRO A 124 20.69 15.46 -10.07
C PRO A 124 20.17 14.13 -9.47
N PHE A 125 18.85 13.94 -9.33
CA PHE A 125 18.28 12.78 -8.63
C PHE A 125 18.25 11.50 -9.47
N PHE A 126 18.13 11.63 -10.79
CA PHE A 126 18.13 10.50 -11.72
C PHE A 126 18.68 10.94 -13.10
N PRO A 127 19.52 10.13 -13.77
CA PRO A 127 20.16 10.54 -15.04
C PRO A 127 19.20 10.73 -16.21
N VAL A 128 17.97 10.19 -16.15
CA VAL A 128 17.00 10.24 -17.24
C VAL A 128 15.82 11.13 -16.89
N HIS A 129 15.42 12.00 -17.81
CA HIS A 129 14.23 12.81 -17.62
C HIS A 129 12.94 12.01 -17.79
N LEU A 130 11.88 12.32 -17.03
CA LEU A 130 10.57 11.66 -17.18
C LEU A 130 10.05 11.65 -18.62
N ARG A 131 10.28 12.74 -19.36
CA ARG A 131 9.88 12.86 -20.78
C ARG A 131 10.60 11.89 -21.72
N SER A 132 11.71 11.31 -21.28
CA SER A 132 12.55 10.39 -22.04
C SER A 132 12.27 8.93 -21.70
N ILE A 133 11.32 8.66 -20.80
CA ILE A 133 10.89 7.31 -20.44
C ILE A 133 10.06 6.72 -21.60
N PRO A 134 10.41 5.52 -22.11
CA PRO A 134 9.84 4.98 -23.36
C PRO A 134 8.39 4.49 -23.24
N SER A 135 7.95 4.03 -22.07
CA SER A 135 6.53 3.67 -21.83
C SER A 135 5.58 4.87 -21.84
N HIS A 136 6.12 6.09 -21.85
CA HIS A 136 5.34 7.33 -21.77
C HIS A 136 4.28 7.31 -20.64
N PRO A 137 4.67 7.08 -19.37
CA PRO A 137 3.72 6.84 -18.30
C PRO A 137 2.78 8.02 -18.08
N GLU A 138 1.51 7.69 -17.89
CA GLU A 138 0.44 8.64 -17.60
C GLU A 138 0.29 8.81 -16.09
N PHE A 139 0.32 10.06 -15.62
CA PHE A 139 0.20 10.37 -14.19
C PHE A 139 -1.11 11.09 -13.93
N ARG A 140 -1.96 10.51 -13.08
CA ARG A 140 -3.33 10.93 -12.83
C ARG A 140 -3.53 11.19 -11.34
N ASP A 141 -4.18 12.30 -11.02
CA ASP A 141 -4.68 12.51 -9.66
C ASP A 141 -5.85 11.55 -9.42
N THR A 142 -5.96 10.99 -8.22
CA THR A 142 -7.06 10.06 -7.88
C THR A 142 -8.41 10.77 -7.93
N PRO A 143 -9.44 10.15 -8.54
CA PRO A 143 -10.79 10.68 -8.53
C PRO A 143 -11.39 10.75 -7.11
N THR A 144 -12.33 11.68 -6.91
CA THR A 144 -13.09 11.79 -5.64
C THR A 144 -14.20 10.75 -5.49
N ARG A 145 -14.54 10.06 -6.58
CA ARG A 145 -15.55 9.00 -6.63
C ARG A 145 -14.89 7.67 -6.95
N THR A 146 -15.51 6.57 -6.59
CA THR A 146 -15.10 5.22 -7.01
C THR A 146 -15.01 5.12 -8.53
N TRP A 147 -13.96 4.46 -9.03
CA TRP A 147 -13.75 4.19 -10.45
C TRP A 147 -13.39 2.71 -10.67
N ARG A 148 -13.31 2.27 -11.93
CA ARG A 148 -12.99 0.88 -12.26
C ARG A 148 -11.60 0.75 -12.85
N ILE A 149 -10.93 -0.33 -12.49
CA ILE A 149 -9.66 -0.79 -13.05
C ILE A 149 -9.81 -2.30 -13.23
N GLY A 150 -9.83 -2.76 -14.48
CA GLY A 150 -10.25 -4.12 -14.80
C GLY A 150 -11.63 -4.45 -14.20
N SER A 151 -11.73 -5.61 -13.57
CA SER A 151 -12.92 -6.08 -12.87
C SER A 151 -13.18 -5.38 -11.53
N ALA A 152 -12.18 -4.75 -10.91
CA ALA A 152 -12.31 -4.14 -9.58
C ALA A 152 -12.90 -2.72 -9.57
N ALA A 153 -13.54 -2.38 -8.46
CA ALA A 153 -13.87 -1.02 -8.07
C ALA A 153 -12.78 -0.48 -7.12
N VAL A 154 -12.27 0.71 -7.40
CA VAL A 154 -11.21 1.36 -6.61
C VAL A 154 -11.75 2.67 -6.04
N THR A 155 -11.54 2.87 -4.74
CA THR A 155 -11.83 4.11 -4.02
C THR A 155 -10.56 4.62 -3.36
N ALA A 156 -10.34 5.94 -3.43
CA ALA A 156 -9.28 6.60 -2.70
C ALA A 156 -9.86 7.74 -1.86
N GLN A 157 -9.35 7.91 -0.64
CA GLN A 157 -9.72 9.02 0.23
C GLN A 157 -8.48 9.57 0.92
N LEU A 158 -8.48 10.88 1.18
CA LEU A 158 -7.42 11.51 1.95
C LEU A 158 -7.38 10.94 3.37
N VAL A 159 -6.18 10.63 3.84
CA VAL A 159 -5.93 10.12 5.19
C VAL A 159 -4.94 11.02 5.93
N LYS A 160 -4.88 10.88 7.26
CA LYS A 160 -4.01 11.65 8.13
C LYS A 160 -2.57 11.13 8.07
N HIS A 161 -1.73 11.93 7.42
CA HIS A 161 -0.28 11.81 7.36
C HIS A 161 0.31 13.19 6.97
N PRO A 162 1.57 13.51 7.27
CA PRO A 162 2.23 14.72 6.77
C PRO A 162 2.21 14.84 5.24
N GLY A 163 1.39 15.78 4.74
CA GLY A 163 1.25 16.06 3.32
C GLY A 163 0.02 15.40 2.68
N PRO A 164 -0.20 15.60 1.37
CA PRO A 164 -1.31 14.95 0.66
C PRO A 164 -1.09 13.44 0.56
N THR A 165 -1.86 12.68 1.34
CA THR A 165 -1.80 11.21 1.38
C THR A 165 -3.19 10.63 1.22
N VAL A 166 -3.32 9.59 0.40
CA VAL A 166 -4.56 8.82 0.25
C VAL A 166 -4.36 7.38 0.72
N GLY A 167 -5.40 6.81 1.32
CA GLY A 167 -5.55 5.36 1.43
C GLY A 167 -6.35 4.82 0.25
N TYR A 168 -6.23 3.52 -0.03
CA TYR A 168 -6.96 2.86 -1.11
C TYR A 168 -7.86 1.75 -0.58
N ARG A 169 -9.02 1.59 -1.22
CA ARG A 169 -9.90 0.43 -1.09
C ARG A 169 -10.11 -0.17 -2.48
N VAL A 170 -9.81 -1.46 -2.63
CA VAL A 170 -9.99 -2.23 -3.87
C VAL A 170 -11.02 -3.32 -3.60
N GLU A 171 -12.11 -3.30 -4.37
CA GLU A 171 -13.25 -4.20 -4.18
C GLU A 171 -13.52 -5.03 -5.44
N GLU A 172 -13.64 -6.34 -5.26
CA GLU A 172 -13.97 -7.27 -6.34
C GLU A 172 -14.67 -8.50 -5.76
N ASN A 173 -15.72 -8.98 -6.45
CA ASN A 173 -16.46 -10.20 -6.10
C ASN A 173 -16.97 -10.27 -4.65
N GLY A 174 -17.24 -9.11 -4.04
CA GLY A 174 -17.72 -9.02 -2.65
C GLY A 174 -16.61 -8.96 -1.59
N HIS A 175 -15.34 -9.09 -1.98
CA HIS A 175 -14.19 -8.92 -1.09
C HIS A 175 -13.58 -7.53 -1.24
N ALA A 176 -12.95 -7.05 -0.16
CA ALA A 176 -12.35 -5.74 -0.12
C ALA A 176 -10.95 -5.76 0.52
N LEU A 177 -9.98 -5.20 -0.19
CA LEU A 177 -8.66 -4.88 0.33
C LEU A 177 -8.58 -3.39 0.65
N ALA A 178 -8.32 -3.06 1.91
CA ALA A 178 -7.97 -1.71 2.35
C ALA A 178 -6.45 -1.59 2.55
N TYR A 179 -5.85 -0.53 2.01
CA TYR A 179 -4.41 -0.28 2.07
C TYR A 179 -4.13 1.12 2.61
N LEU A 180 -3.60 1.16 3.83
CA LEU A 180 -3.29 2.36 4.61
C LEU A 180 -1.90 2.21 5.28
N PRO A 181 -0.79 2.20 4.51
CA PRO A 181 0.55 1.93 5.03
C PRO A 181 1.09 3.06 5.92
N ASP A 182 0.68 4.30 5.68
CA ASP A 182 1.14 5.51 6.37
C ASP A 182 -0.07 6.27 6.88
N HIS A 183 -0.43 6.00 8.13
CA HIS A 183 -1.70 6.45 8.65
C HIS A 183 -1.67 6.69 10.15
N GLU A 184 -2.11 7.89 10.57
CA GLU A 184 -2.31 8.25 11.97
C GLU A 184 -3.81 8.57 12.21
N PRO A 185 -4.64 7.55 12.52
CA PRO A 185 -6.09 7.63 12.39
C PRO A 185 -6.78 8.64 13.31
N ALA A 186 -6.15 9.02 14.44
CA ALA A 186 -6.73 9.94 15.43
C ALA A 186 -5.77 10.99 16.02
N LEU A 187 -4.58 11.19 15.44
CA LEU A 187 -3.60 12.20 15.86
C LEU A 187 -3.38 12.26 17.39
N GLY A 188 -3.07 11.13 18.01
CA GLY A 188 -2.83 11.00 19.46
C GLY A 188 -4.08 10.99 20.34
N SER A 189 -5.28 11.13 19.76
CA SER A 189 -6.53 10.95 20.51
C SER A 189 -6.81 9.47 20.75
N ASP A 190 -7.52 9.15 21.84
CA ASP A 190 -7.89 7.78 22.17
C ASP A 190 -8.86 7.19 21.13
N LEU A 191 -8.32 6.34 20.25
CA LEU A 191 -9.06 5.64 19.21
C LEU A 191 -10.19 4.75 19.72
N SER A 192 -10.29 4.43 21.01
CA SER A 192 -11.42 3.66 21.53
C SER A 192 -12.67 4.53 21.78
N THR A 193 -12.51 5.85 21.87
CA THR A 193 -13.58 6.78 22.29
C THR A 193 -14.00 7.79 21.22
N VAL A 194 -13.12 8.10 20.27
CA VAL A 194 -13.39 9.06 19.18
C VAL A 194 -14.56 8.58 18.31
N GLY A 195 -15.48 9.45 17.89
CA GLY A 195 -16.56 9.10 16.94
C GLY A 195 -15.99 8.60 15.60
N THR A 196 -16.59 7.58 14.98
CA THR A 196 -16.08 6.97 13.73
C THR A 196 -15.94 7.97 12.59
N GLU A 197 -16.79 9.01 12.57
CA GLU A 197 -16.76 10.10 11.60
C GLU A 197 -15.51 11.00 11.70
N TRP A 198 -14.79 10.94 12.83
CA TRP A 198 -13.54 11.68 13.05
C TRP A 198 -12.29 10.82 12.88
N ILE A 199 -12.46 9.51 12.67
CA ILE A 199 -11.36 8.59 12.43
C ILE A 199 -10.99 8.67 10.96
N SER A 200 -9.78 9.14 10.69
CA SER A 200 -9.24 9.15 9.33
C SER A 200 -9.23 7.73 8.75
N GLY A 201 -9.49 7.60 7.44
CA GLY A 201 -9.43 6.31 6.75
C GLY A 201 -10.52 5.29 7.11
N PHE A 202 -11.41 5.57 8.06
CA PHE A 202 -12.41 4.61 8.53
C PHE A 202 -13.31 4.07 7.41
N ALA A 203 -13.83 4.96 6.55
CA ALA A 203 -14.71 4.57 5.43
C ALA A 203 -14.00 3.71 4.37
N LEU A 204 -12.67 3.74 4.27
CA LEU A 204 -11.93 2.83 3.40
C LEU A 204 -11.82 1.42 4.01
N ALA A 205 -11.61 1.35 5.33
CA ALA A 205 -11.35 0.11 6.06
C ALA A 205 -12.62 -0.62 6.52
N GLU A 206 -13.77 0.06 6.58
CA GLU A 206 -15.03 -0.49 7.07
C GLU A 206 -15.40 -1.80 6.37
N GLY A 207 -15.57 -2.87 7.14
CA GLY A 207 -15.94 -4.21 6.66
C GLY A 207 -14.99 -4.77 5.60
N SER A 208 -13.71 -4.45 5.67
CA SER A 208 -12.72 -5.00 4.72
C SER A 208 -12.38 -6.45 5.03
N THR A 209 -12.24 -7.26 3.98
CA THR A 209 -11.76 -8.64 4.07
C THR A 209 -10.30 -8.65 4.55
N VAL A 210 -9.47 -7.78 3.98
CA VAL A 210 -8.09 -7.58 4.42
C VAL A 210 -7.80 -6.10 4.57
N LEU A 211 -7.26 -5.74 5.73
CA LEU A 211 -6.72 -4.42 6.02
C LEU A 211 -5.20 -4.50 6.17
N LEU A 212 -4.47 -3.91 5.22
CA LEU A 212 -3.04 -3.62 5.34
C LEU A 212 -2.90 -2.24 5.99
N HIS A 213 -2.44 -2.18 7.24
CA HIS A 213 -2.43 -0.94 8.01
C HIS A 213 -1.07 -0.69 8.65
N ASP A 214 -0.68 0.58 8.70
CA ASP A 214 0.45 1.10 9.47
C ASP A 214 0.47 0.53 10.89
N ALA A 215 1.60 -0.02 11.30
CA ALA A 215 1.88 -0.33 12.69
C ALA A 215 3.35 -0.03 13.00
N GLN A 216 3.86 1.08 12.48
CA GLN A 216 5.30 1.35 12.47
C GLN A 216 5.87 1.40 13.89
N TYR A 217 5.12 1.91 14.86
CA TYR A 217 5.63 2.14 16.21
C TYR A 217 5.08 1.18 17.25
N THR A 218 5.91 0.89 18.25
CA THR A 218 5.39 0.45 19.55
C THR A 218 4.70 1.62 20.26
N LYS A 219 3.86 1.34 21.26
CA LYS A 219 3.19 2.39 22.03
C LYS A 219 4.16 3.42 22.64
N ALA A 220 5.28 2.95 23.18
CA ALA A 220 6.28 3.81 23.81
C ALA A 220 6.96 4.73 22.79
N GLU A 221 7.23 4.24 21.59
CA GLU A 221 7.78 5.04 20.50
C GLU A 221 6.78 6.07 19.97
N TYR A 222 5.50 5.70 19.86
CA TYR A 222 4.46 6.58 19.35
C TYR A 222 4.25 7.82 20.22
N ASP A 223 4.39 7.71 21.54
CA ASP A 223 4.21 8.83 22.47
C ASP A 223 5.13 10.02 22.18
N GLU A 224 6.30 9.78 21.57
CA GLU A 224 7.26 10.80 21.15
C GLU A 224 7.11 11.21 19.68
N ARG A 225 6.20 10.57 18.93
CA ARG A 225 6.08 10.65 17.46
C ARG A 225 4.66 10.99 16.98
N VAL A 226 3.78 11.44 17.88
CA VAL A 226 2.45 11.94 17.50
C VAL A 226 2.57 13.05 16.45
N GLY A 227 1.77 12.95 15.39
CA GLY A 227 1.79 13.87 14.25
C GLY A 227 2.81 13.52 13.16
N TRP A 228 3.61 12.46 13.35
CA TRP A 228 4.53 11.99 12.30
C TRP A 228 3.81 11.18 11.22
N GLY A 229 2.52 10.89 11.40
CA GLY A 229 1.69 10.24 10.38
C GLY A 229 1.71 8.73 10.39
N HIS A 230 2.12 8.12 11.50
CA HIS A 230 2.18 6.67 11.69
C HIS A 230 1.45 6.26 12.97
N SER A 231 1.16 4.97 13.08
CA SER A 231 0.37 4.37 14.15
C SER A 231 1.22 3.54 15.10
N SER A 232 0.75 3.46 16.35
CA SER A 232 1.20 2.41 17.25
C SER A 232 0.55 1.07 16.91
N THR A 233 1.15 -0.03 17.36
CA THR A 233 0.54 -1.38 17.27
C THR A 233 -0.84 -1.41 17.93
N GLU A 234 -1.01 -0.78 19.09
CA GLU A 234 -2.28 -0.62 19.80
C GLU A 234 -3.34 0.10 18.96
N ASP A 235 -2.92 1.18 18.29
CA ASP A 235 -3.81 1.97 17.45
C ASP A 235 -4.23 1.19 16.20
N ALA A 236 -3.31 0.46 15.58
CA ALA A 236 -3.58 -0.38 14.42
C ALA A 236 -4.62 -1.47 14.75
N VAL A 237 -4.44 -2.18 15.87
CA VAL A 237 -5.39 -3.22 16.32
C VAL A 237 -6.74 -2.61 16.69
N THR A 238 -6.75 -1.47 17.38
CA THR A 238 -7.98 -0.77 17.75
C THR A 238 -8.74 -0.29 16.51
N PHE A 239 -8.03 0.29 15.55
CA PHE A 239 -8.59 0.74 14.27
C PHE A 239 -9.17 -0.43 13.49
N GLY A 240 -8.42 -1.52 13.31
CA GLY A 240 -8.90 -2.72 12.61
C GLY A 240 -10.16 -3.32 13.23
N ARG A 241 -10.20 -3.42 14.57
CA ARG A 241 -11.42 -3.87 15.28
C ARG A 241 -12.60 -2.93 15.05
N ARG A 242 -12.38 -1.61 15.17
CA ARG A 242 -13.47 -0.63 15.03
C ARG A 242 -14.00 -0.56 13.60
N ALA A 243 -13.13 -0.74 12.61
CA ALA A 243 -13.51 -0.83 11.21
C ALA A 243 -14.21 -2.17 10.88
N GLY A 244 -14.13 -3.17 11.76
CA GLY A 244 -14.68 -4.50 11.48
C GLY A 244 -13.92 -5.20 10.35
N ALA A 245 -12.60 -5.03 10.28
CA ALA A 245 -11.77 -5.77 9.33
C ALA A 245 -11.72 -7.25 9.74
N GLU A 246 -11.90 -8.16 8.77
CA GLU A 246 -11.85 -9.61 9.01
C GLU A 246 -10.42 -10.04 9.33
N ARG A 247 -9.46 -9.59 8.51
CA ARG A 247 -8.02 -9.83 8.69
C ARG A 247 -7.24 -8.52 8.73
N LEU A 248 -6.43 -8.34 9.77
CA LEU A 248 -5.50 -7.23 9.92
C LEU A 248 -4.06 -7.68 9.64
N VAL A 249 -3.46 -7.11 8.61
CA VAL A 249 -2.06 -7.29 8.27
C VAL A 249 -1.31 -6.01 8.63
N LEU A 250 -0.55 -6.08 9.72
CA LEU A 250 0.30 -4.98 10.18
C LEU A 250 1.43 -4.76 9.17
N PHE A 251 1.59 -3.51 8.74
CA PHE A 251 2.42 -3.09 7.63
C PHE A 251 3.31 -1.90 8.03
N HIS A 252 4.22 -1.51 7.13
CA HIS A 252 5.06 -0.31 7.29
C HIS A 252 6.00 -0.37 8.50
N HIS A 253 6.68 -1.50 8.67
CA HIS A 253 7.54 -1.76 9.83
C HIS A 253 8.66 -0.73 9.94
N ASP A 254 8.94 -0.25 11.16
CA ASP A 254 10.00 0.74 11.38
C ASP A 254 11.34 0.21 10.88
N PRO A 255 12.15 1.02 10.17
CA PRO A 255 13.40 0.55 9.59
C PRO A 255 14.42 0.09 10.64
N LEU A 256 14.27 0.48 11.91
CA LEU A 256 15.14 0.08 13.03
C LEU A 256 14.67 -1.17 13.76
N HIS A 257 13.45 -1.68 13.49
CA HIS A 257 12.95 -2.90 14.14
C HIS A 257 13.54 -4.15 13.49
N THR A 258 14.37 -4.86 14.24
CA THR A 258 14.85 -6.22 13.91
C THR A 258 13.70 -7.23 13.86
N ASP A 259 13.94 -8.38 13.24
CA ASP A 259 12.97 -9.48 13.16
C ASP A 259 12.48 -9.91 14.56
N THR A 260 13.37 -9.97 15.56
CA THR A 260 13.00 -10.28 16.95
C THR A 260 12.08 -9.23 17.56
N GLN A 261 12.32 -7.94 17.28
CA GLN A 261 11.44 -6.87 17.77
C GLN A 261 10.06 -6.93 17.11
N LEU A 262 10.01 -7.21 15.80
CA LEU A 262 8.75 -7.41 15.08
C LEU A 262 7.98 -8.62 15.61
N GLU A 263 8.65 -9.72 15.96
CA GLU A 263 7.97 -10.83 16.64
C GLU A 263 7.31 -10.41 17.96
N GLY A 264 7.94 -9.50 18.71
CA GLY A 264 7.35 -8.86 19.89
C GLY A 264 6.13 -8.01 19.56
N VAL A 265 6.19 -7.21 18.48
CA VAL A 265 5.05 -6.43 17.96
C VAL A 265 3.88 -7.36 17.61
N LEU A 266 4.13 -8.47 16.91
CA LEU A 266 3.09 -9.44 16.56
C LEU A 266 2.48 -10.11 17.79
N ALA A 267 3.31 -10.52 18.76
CA ALA A 267 2.83 -11.11 19.99
C ALA A 267 1.90 -10.13 20.73
N ARG A 268 2.33 -8.86 20.84
CA ARG A 268 1.52 -7.79 21.45
C ARG A 268 0.22 -7.56 20.70
N ALA A 269 0.25 -7.52 19.38
CA ALA A 269 -0.95 -7.32 18.56
C ALA A 269 -1.97 -8.45 18.77
N LYS A 270 -1.51 -9.71 18.85
CA LYS A 270 -2.35 -10.88 19.12
C LYS A 270 -2.96 -10.87 20.52
N GLU A 271 -2.25 -10.38 21.53
CA GLU A 271 -2.81 -10.19 22.87
C GLU A 271 -3.96 -9.17 22.86
N LEU A 272 -3.77 -8.07 22.13
CA LEU A 272 -4.76 -7.00 21.99
C LEU A 272 -5.97 -7.44 21.16
N SER A 273 -5.77 -8.34 20.19
CA SER A 273 -6.81 -8.83 19.29
C SER A 273 -7.68 -9.94 19.89
N ALA A 274 -7.48 -10.33 21.16
CA ALA A 274 -8.32 -11.33 21.84
C ALA A 274 -9.84 -10.98 21.91
N SER A 275 -10.20 -9.76 21.47
CA SER A 275 -11.58 -9.29 21.26
C SER A 275 -11.74 -8.48 19.95
N GLY A 276 -10.89 -8.73 18.95
CA GLY A 276 -10.72 -7.92 17.74
C GLY A 276 -10.83 -8.72 16.42
N PRO A 277 -10.11 -8.32 15.34
CA PRO A 277 -10.17 -9.02 14.04
C PRO A 277 -9.84 -10.52 14.19
N ASP A 278 -10.44 -11.34 13.32
CA ASP A 278 -10.35 -12.81 13.39
C ASP A 278 -8.90 -13.29 13.21
N GLU A 279 -8.11 -12.55 12.42
CA GLU A 279 -6.72 -12.85 12.15
C GLU A 279 -5.84 -11.58 12.19
N VAL A 280 -4.72 -11.65 12.93
CA VAL A 280 -3.68 -10.61 12.97
C VAL A 280 -2.32 -11.18 12.61
N GLU A 281 -1.69 -10.58 11.61
CA GLU A 281 -0.38 -10.97 11.10
C GLU A 281 0.52 -9.77 10.85
N LEU A 282 1.82 -10.02 10.72
CA LEU A 282 2.76 -9.06 10.16
C LEU A 282 2.95 -9.34 8.68
N ALA A 283 2.95 -8.28 7.88
CA ALA A 283 3.42 -8.36 6.52
C ALA A 283 4.88 -8.79 6.46
N ARG A 284 5.21 -9.57 5.43
CA ARG A 284 6.58 -9.92 5.09
C ARG A 284 6.74 -10.00 3.58
N GLU A 285 7.94 -9.74 3.10
CA GLU A 285 8.27 -9.97 1.70
C GLU A 285 7.92 -11.40 1.27
N GLY A 286 7.25 -11.52 0.13
CA GLY A 286 6.79 -12.81 -0.41
C GLY A 286 5.52 -13.36 0.23
N MET A 287 4.92 -12.68 1.22
CA MET A 287 3.59 -13.03 1.72
C MET A 287 2.56 -12.94 0.59
N THR A 288 1.74 -13.98 0.46
CA THR A 288 0.65 -14.07 -0.52
C THR A 288 -0.65 -14.48 0.15
N PHE A 289 -1.75 -13.91 -0.32
CA PHE A 289 -3.08 -14.34 0.09
C PHE A 289 -4.11 -14.07 -1.00
N GLU A 290 -5.22 -14.79 -0.93
CA GLU A 290 -6.39 -14.60 -1.79
C GLU A 290 -7.45 -13.81 -1.01
N LEU A 291 -8.21 -12.97 -1.72
CA LEU A 291 -9.38 -12.27 -1.18
C LEU A 291 -10.65 -13.09 -1.42
#